data_AF-A0A938Y6L8-F1
#
_entry.id   AF-A0A938Y6L8-F1
#
_cell.length_a   1.000
_cell.length_b   1.000
_cell.length_c   1.000
_cell.angle_alpha   90.00
_cell.angle_beta   90.00
_cell.angle_gamma   90.00
#
_symmetry.space_group_name_H-M   'P 1'
#
loop_
_entity.id
_entity.type
_entity.pdbx_description
1 polymer ?
#
loop_
_entity_poly.entity_id
_entity_poly.type
_entity_poly.pdbx_seq_one_letter_code
_entity_poly.pdbx_strand_id
1 'polypeptide(L)'
;MAGEAGFRVESDLHHPAMYYDAAWLEIPLGLTGWASRPTASQFLSLFTSDAVWNTGRWTNREFDALVEQYESTVDEAERTDVANQLATLVRDEVPQIIASWPQVAIAMTNSVHGMPADASSYVELSGAWKE
;
A
#
# COMPACT_ATOMS: atom_id res chain seq x y z
N MET A 1 3.43 -17.15 -17.59
CA MET A 1 3.63 -16.87 -16.15
C MET A 1 2.71 -17.71 -15.23
N ALA A 2 1.44 -17.37 -14.97
CA ALA A 2 0.61 -18.20 -14.05
C ALA A 2 0.20 -19.57 -14.62
N GLY A 3 -0.26 -19.61 -15.88
CA GLY A 3 -0.64 -20.86 -16.55
C GLY A 3 0.52 -21.83 -16.78
N GLU A 4 1.74 -21.31 -17.00
CA GLU A 4 2.97 -22.12 -17.10
C GLU A 4 3.34 -22.77 -15.76
N ALA A 5 2.99 -22.14 -14.65
CA ALA A 5 3.12 -22.70 -13.31
C ALA A 5 1.93 -23.58 -12.89
N GLY A 6 0.99 -23.87 -13.82
CA GLY A 6 -0.16 -24.74 -13.58
C GLY A 6 -1.36 -24.06 -12.91
N PHE A 7 -1.37 -22.73 -12.75
CA PHE A 7 -2.49 -22.00 -12.19
C PHE A 7 -3.45 -21.53 -13.28
N ARG A 8 -4.74 -21.86 -13.11
CA ARG A 8 -5.83 -21.25 -13.89
C ARG A 8 -6.30 -19.99 -13.16
N VAL A 9 -6.12 -18.84 -13.80
CA VAL A 9 -6.58 -17.53 -13.29
C VAL A 9 -7.72 -17.05 -14.15
N GLU A 10 -8.85 -16.74 -13.53
CA GLU A 10 -10.01 -16.13 -14.18
C GLU A 10 -10.15 -14.69 -13.71
N SER A 11 -10.40 -13.77 -14.64
CA SER A 11 -10.58 -12.36 -14.33
C SER A 11 -12.03 -12.05 -14.01
N ASP A 12 -12.27 -11.45 -12.85
CA ASP A 12 -13.56 -10.88 -12.48
C ASP A 12 -13.37 -9.38 -12.24
N LEU A 13 -13.88 -8.57 -13.16
CA LEU A 13 -13.65 -7.13 -13.18
C LEU A 13 -14.86 -6.38 -12.63
N HIS A 14 -14.64 -5.66 -11.54
CA HIS A 14 -15.66 -4.84 -10.89
C HIS A 14 -15.34 -3.36 -11.04
N HIS A 15 -16.39 -2.53 -11.06
CA HIS A 15 -16.19 -1.10 -10.84
C HIS A 15 -15.58 -0.89 -9.43
N PRO A 16 -14.65 0.05 -9.21
CA PRO A 16 -13.95 0.19 -7.93
C PRO A 16 -14.89 0.32 -6.72
N ALA A 17 -15.98 1.09 -6.85
CA ALA A 17 -17.00 1.20 -5.79
C ALA A 17 -17.62 -0.17 -5.43
N MET A 18 -17.90 -1.00 -6.43
CA MET A 18 -18.43 -2.35 -6.21
C MET A 18 -17.35 -3.30 -5.67
N TYR A 19 -16.09 -3.13 -6.05
CA TYR A 19 -14.98 -3.94 -5.52
C TYR A 19 -14.84 -3.75 -4.01
N TYR A 20 -14.82 -2.50 -3.53
CA TYR A 20 -14.65 -2.22 -2.10
C TYR A 20 -15.91 -2.47 -1.26
N ASP A 21 -17.10 -2.39 -1.86
CA ASP A 21 -18.37 -2.80 -1.23
C ASP A 21 -18.58 -4.33 -1.26
N ALA A 22 -17.94 -5.02 -2.22
CA ALA A 22 -17.87 -6.47 -2.23
C ALA A 22 -16.93 -6.96 -1.13
N ALA A 23 -16.98 -8.25 -0.83
CA ALA A 23 -16.11 -8.89 0.14
C ALA A 23 -14.68 -9.05 -0.41
N TRP A 24 -14.00 -7.95 -0.76
CA TRP A 24 -12.64 -7.93 -1.32
C TRP A 24 -11.56 -8.46 -0.36
N LEU A 25 -11.90 -8.62 0.92
CA LEU A 25 -11.08 -9.32 1.92
C LEU A 25 -11.34 -10.84 1.94
N GLU A 26 -12.35 -11.32 1.21
CA GLU A 26 -12.79 -12.72 1.13
C GLU A 26 -12.46 -13.40 -0.20
N ILE A 27 -11.86 -12.67 -1.15
CA ILE A 27 -11.49 -13.22 -2.46
C ILE A 27 -10.14 -13.95 -2.40
N PRO A 28 -9.93 -15.02 -3.20
CA PRO A 28 -8.69 -15.79 -3.18
C PRO A 28 -7.45 -14.98 -3.63
N LEU A 29 -7.65 -14.03 -4.54
CA LEU A 29 -6.62 -13.13 -5.03
C LEU A 29 -7.27 -11.83 -5.50
N GLY A 30 -6.89 -10.73 -4.86
CA GLY A 30 -7.32 -9.38 -5.21
C GLY A 30 -6.17 -8.51 -5.69
N LEU A 31 -6.48 -7.54 -6.56
CA LEU A 31 -5.54 -6.48 -6.93
C LEU A 31 -6.02 -5.18 -6.29
N THR A 32 -5.42 -4.82 -5.16
CA THR A 32 -5.75 -3.61 -4.41
C THR A 32 -4.62 -2.59 -4.53
N GLY A 33 -4.96 -1.35 -4.87
CA GLY A 33 -4.03 -0.23 -4.86
C GLY A 33 -4.06 0.51 -3.53
N TRP A 34 -2.88 0.86 -3.00
CA TRP A 34 -2.74 1.69 -1.81
C TRP A 34 -2.24 3.08 -2.20
N ALA A 35 -2.97 4.13 -1.81
CA ALA A 35 -2.50 5.49 -2.00
C ALA A 35 -1.30 5.79 -1.08
N SER A 36 -0.41 6.69 -1.52
CA SER A 36 0.75 7.11 -0.73
C SER A 36 0.36 7.58 0.67
N ARG A 37 1.23 7.32 1.65
CA ARG A 37 1.10 7.78 3.03
C ARG A 37 2.35 8.58 3.43
N PRO A 38 2.20 9.60 4.30
CA PRO A 38 3.32 10.43 4.72
C PRO A 38 4.29 9.70 5.64
N THR A 39 3.87 8.62 6.29
CA THR A 39 4.69 7.84 7.23
C THR A 39 4.59 6.35 6.95
N ALA A 40 5.71 5.64 7.14
CA ALA A 40 5.76 4.18 6.98
C ALA A 40 4.83 3.44 7.96
N SER A 41 4.62 4.00 9.17
CA SER A 41 3.68 3.51 10.19
C SER A 41 2.32 3.12 9.63
N GLN A 42 1.76 3.94 8.74
CA GLN A 42 0.43 3.71 8.17
C GLN A 42 0.41 2.54 7.18
N PHE A 43 1.55 2.19 6.58
CA PHE A 43 1.68 0.97 5.77
C PHE A 43 1.93 -0.25 6.66
N LEU A 44 2.75 -0.11 7.70
CA LEU A 44 3.02 -1.20 8.66
C LEU A 44 1.74 -1.68 9.35
N SER A 45 0.84 -0.77 9.69
CA SER A 45 -0.47 -1.10 10.29
C SER A 45 -1.39 -1.91 9.38
N LEU A 46 -1.09 -2.07 8.08
CA LEU A 46 -1.87 -2.91 7.17
C LEU A 46 -1.56 -4.40 7.35
N PHE A 47 -0.42 -4.71 7.96
CA PHE A 47 0.11 -6.07 8.10
C PHE A 47 -0.01 -6.59 9.54
N THR A 48 -0.52 -5.78 10.50
CA THR A 48 -0.76 -6.28 11.86
C THR A 48 -1.87 -7.32 11.85
N SER A 49 -1.80 -8.26 12.80
CA SER A 49 -2.75 -9.39 12.87
C SER A 49 -4.21 -8.96 13.01
N ASP A 50 -4.46 -7.77 13.58
CA ASP A 50 -5.78 -7.18 13.80
C ASP A 50 -6.18 -6.13 12.74
N ALA A 51 -5.36 -5.94 11.70
CA ALA A 51 -5.60 -4.93 10.69
C ALA A 51 -6.94 -5.17 9.96
N VAL A 52 -7.79 -4.16 9.95
CA VAL A 52 -9.13 -4.21 9.32
C VAL A 52 -9.06 -4.51 7.82
N TRP A 53 -7.93 -4.18 7.18
CA TRP A 53 -7.69 -4.38 5.75
C TRP A 53 -6.66 -5.48 5.46
N ASN A 54 -6.51 -6.46 6.35
CA ASN A 54 -5.61 -7.60 6.19
C ASN A 54 -6.11 -8.59 5.13
N THR A 55 -5.90 -8.27 3.85
CA THR A 55 -6.28 -9.12 2.70
C THR A 55 -5.58 -10.48 2.71
N GLY A 56 -4.35 -10.55 3.23
CA GLY A 56 -3.56 -11.77 3.30
C GLY A 56 -3.98 -12.70 4.43
N ARG A 57 -4.83 -12.22 5.36
CA ARG A 57 -5.18 -12.89 6.62
C ARG A 57 -3.96 -13.39 7.38
N TRP A 58 -2.85 -12.67 7.23
CA TRP A 58 -1.59 -13.03 7.81
C TRP A 58 -1.58 -12.60 9.27
N THR A 59 -1.14 -13.51 10.15
CA THR A 59 -1.01 -13.21 11.57
C THR A 59 0.39 -13.60 12.01
N ASN A 60 1.14 -12.65 12.55
CA ASN A 60 2.52 -12.85 12.95
C ASN A 60 2.81 -12.01 14.20
N ARG A 61 2.97 -12.70 15.33
CA ARG A 61 3.18 -12.06 16.63
C ARG A 61 4.51 -11.33 16.73
N GLU A 62 5.53 -11.79 16.01
CA GLU A 62 6.83 -11.10 15.96
C GLU A 62 6.70 -9.79 15.20
N PHE A 63 6.01 -9.81 14.06
CA PHE A 63 5.71 -8.60 13.31
C PHE A 63 4.91 -7.59 14.14
N ASP A 64 3.84 -8.04 14.82
CA ASP A 64 3.03 -7.17 15.68
C ASP A 64 3.89 -6.49 16.76
N ALA A 65 4.76 -7.25 17.44
CA ALA A 65 5.66 -6.72 18.46
C ALA A 65 6.70 -5.73 17.89
N LEU A 66 7.23 -6.00 16.70
CA LEU A 66 8.16 -5.09 16.02
C LEU A 66 7.48 -3.80 15.56
N VAL A 67 6.19 -3.83 15.19
CA VAL A 67 5.43 -2.61 14.89
C VAL A 67 5.27 -1.76 16.16
N GLU A 68 4.91 -2.35 17.30
CA GLU A 68 4.85 -1.63 18.58
C GLU A 68 6.21 -1.01 18.95
N GLN A 69 7.30 -1.74 18.73
CA GLN A 69 8.65 -1.22 18.93
C GLN A 69 8.97 -0.07 17.97
N TYR A 70 8.65 -0.22 16.68
CA TYR A 70 8.87 0.82 15.67
C TYR A 70 8.16 2.13 16.03
N GLU A 71 6.90 2.06 16.46
CA GLU A 71 6.10 3.23 16.86
C GLU A 71 6.64 3.92 18.12
N SER A 72 7.25 3.16 19.04
CA SER A 72 7.80 3.69 20.30
C SER A 72 9.26 4.14 20.21
N THR A 73 9.98 3.81 19.13
CA THR A 73 11.39 4.15 18.94
C THR A 73 11.57 5.57 18.39
N VAL A 74 12.25 6.42 19.15
CA VAL A 74 12.52 7.83 18.78
C VAL A 74 13.84 7.99 18.04
N ASP A 75 14.86 7.18 18.38
CA ASP A 75 16.14 7.20 17.69
C ASP A 75 15.99 6.71 16.25
N GLU A 76 16.47 7.50 15.29
CA GLU A 76 16.24 7.23 13.87
C GLU A 76 17.02 6.01 13.37
N ALA A 77 18.22 5.77 13.90
CA ALA A 77 19.04 4.63 13.51
C ALA A 77 18.41 3.33 14.03
N GLU A 78 18.05 3.27 15.32
CA GLU A 78 17.33 2.12 15.87
C GLU A 78 16.00 1.89 15.16
N ARG A 79 15.22 2.94 14.87
CA ARG A 79 13.94 2.81 14.17
C ARG A 79 14.13 2.26 12.75
N THR A 80 15.21 2.64 12.08
CA THR A 80 15.57 2.12 10.75
C THR A 80 15.92 0.62 10.82
N ASP A 81 16.63 0.18 11.86
CA ASP A 81 16.95 -1.23 12.06
C ASP A 81 15.71 -2.08 12.33
N VAL A 82 14.74 -1.56 13.09
CA VAL A 82 13.43 -2.22 13.28
C VAL A 82 12.65 -2.26 11.96
N ALA A 83 12.66 -1.17 11.17
CA ALA A 83 12.01 -1.14 9.86
C ALA A 83 12.56 -2.20 8.90
N ASN A 84 13.88 -2.42 8.91
CA ASN A 84 14.53 -3.44 8.09
C ASN A 84 14.11 -4.86 8.48
N GLN A 85 13.89 -5.12 9.77
CA GLN A 85 13.37 -6.39 10.27
C GLN A 85 11.92 -6.60 9.82
N LEU A 86 11.07 -5.60 9.98
CA LEU A 86 9.68 -5.62 9.51
C LEU A 86 9.58 -5.89 7.99
N ALA A 87 10.37 -5.16 7.19
CA ALA A 87 10.40 -5.36 5.74
C ALA A 87 10.93 -6.74 5.35
N THR A 88 11.87 -7.30 6.13
CA THR A 88 12.40 -8.65 5.94
C THR A 88 11.32 -9.71 6.18
N LEU A 89 10.54 -9.60 7.25
CA LEU A 89 9.42 -10.51 7.52
C LEU A 89 8.37 -10.48 6.40
N VAL A 90 7.97 -9.29 5.96
CA VAL A 90 7.00 -9.13 4.85
C VAL A 90 7.55 -9.74 3.56
N ARG A 91 8.84 -9.56 3.26
CA ARG A 91 9.48 -10.15 2.08
C ARG A 91 9.53 -11.68 2.15
N ASP A 92 9.90 -12.23 3.30
CA ASP A 92 10.19 -13.66 3.43
C ASP A 92 8.92 -14.50 3.60
N GLU A 93 7.89 -13.96 4.26
CA GLU A 93 6.60 -14.65 4.48
C GLU A 93 5.53 -14.31 3.43
N VAL A 94 5.74 -13.25 2.64
CA VAL A 94 4.87 -12.85 1.51
C VAL A 94 3.38 -12.78 1.90
N PRO A 95 3.00 -11.97 2.91
CA PRO A 95 1.58 -11.81 3.27
C PRO A 95 0.77 -11.15 2.15
N GLN A 96 1.45 -10.39 1.28
CA GLN A 96 0.90 -9.78 0.07
C GLN A 96 1.99 -9.71 -1.01
N ILE A 97 1.58 -9.72 -2.29
CA ILE A 97 2.49 -9.53 -3.41
C ILE A 97 2.54 -8.04 -3.78
N ILE A 98 3.69 -7.39 -3.54
CA ILE A 98 3.91 -6.00 -3.94
C ILE A 98 4.33 -5.95 -5.41
N ALA A 99 3.35 -5.75 -6.30
CA ALA A 99 3.58 -5.83 -7.75
C ALA A 99 4.28 -4.60 -8.36
N SER A 100 4.00 -3.39 -7.85
CA SER A 100 4.54 -2.16 -8.42
C SER A 100 4.36 -0.95 -7.50
N TRP A 101 5.25 0.03 -7.65
CA TRP A 101 5.08 1.39 -7.14
C TRP A 101 4.82 2.33 -8.32
N PRO A 102 3.56 2.68 -8.62
CA PRO A 102 3.23 3.47 -9.80
C PRO A 102 3.73 4.91 -9.64
N GLN A 103 4.26 5.48 -10.71
CA GLN A 103 4.56 6.91 -10.77
C GLN A 103 3.26 7.70 -10.99
N VAL A 104 3.06 8.77 -10.22
CA VAL A 104 1.93 9.68 -10.41
C VAL A 104 2.33 10.80 -11.36
N ALA A 105 1.52 11.01 -12.40
CA ALA A 105 1.67 12.13 -13.33
C ALA A 105 0.36 12.93 -13.39
N ILE A 106 0.46 14.25 -13.35
CA ILE A 106 -0.67 15.17 -13.55
C ILE A 106 -0.48 15.84 -14.90
N ALA A 107 -1.46 15.68 -15.79
CA ALA A 107 -1.50 16.40 -17.05
C ALA A 107 -2.22 17.74 -16.86
N MET A 108 -1.62 18.83 -17.34
CA MET A 108 -2.19 20.18 -17.30
C MET A 108 -2.00 20.89 -18.63
N THR A 109 -2.92 21.81 -18.95
CA THR A 109 -2.74 22.72 -20.09
C THR A 109 -1.59 23.68 -19.82
N ASN A 110 -0.90 24.16 -20.86
CA ASN A 110 0.23 25.09 -20.72
C ASN A 110 -0.11 26.40 -19.98
N SER A 111 -1.39 26.80 -19.92
CA SER A 111 -1.82 28.01 -19.21
C SER A 111 -2.06 27.79 -17.72
N VAL A 112 -1.97 26.56 -17.19
CA VAL A 112 -2.25 26.24 -15.78
C VAL A 112 -0.94 25.87 -15.09
N HIS A 113 -0.72 26.47 -13.92
CA HIS A 113 0.51 26.35 -13.16
C HIS A 113 0.21 26.12 -11.68
N GLY A 114 1.24 25.81 -10.89
CA GLY A 114 1.12 25.71 -9.43
C GLY A 114 0.43 24.44 -8.94
N MET A 115 0.39 23.39 -9.75
CA MET A 115 -0.17 22.08 -9.42
C MET A 115 0.92 21.00 -9.37
N PRO A 116 1.66 20.85 -8.26
CA PRO A 116 2.67 19.80 -8.16
C PRO A 116 2.03 18.42 -8.22
N ALA A 117 2.70 17.46 -8.87
CA ALA A 117 2.33 16.06 -8.77
C ALA A 117 2.64 15.56 -7.36
N ASP A 118 1.67 14.91 -6.72
CA ASP A 118 1.82 14.33 -5.40
C ASP A 118 1.50 12.83 -5.43
N ALA A 119 2.23 12.06 -4.63
CA ALA A 119 2.12 10.60 -4.60
C ALA A 119 0.76 10.10 -4.07
N SER A 120 -0.03 10.95 -3.40
CA SER A 120 -1.41 10.62 -3.00
C SER A 120 -2.39 10.55 -4.17
N SER A 121 -2.02 11.06 -5.35
CA SER A 121 -2.91 11.26 -6.50
C SER A 121 -4.04 12.27 -6.25
N TYR A 122 -4.01 13.03 -5.15
CA TYR A 122 -4.92 14.15 -4.95
C TYR A 122 -4.50 15.36 -5.80
N VAL A 123 -5.52 16.07 -6.28
CA VAL A 123 -5.35 17.32 -7.01
C VAL A 123 -5.30 18.46 -6.00
N GLU A 124 -4.10 18.94 -5.72
CA GLU A 124 -3.87 20.10 -4.85
C GLU A 124 -3.99 21.39 -5.66
N LEU A 125 -4.98 22.22 -5.33
CA LEU A 125 -5.31 23.44 -6.08
C LEU A 125 -4.99 24.73 -5.33
N SER A 126 -4.54 24.67 -4.08
CA SER A 126 -4.27 25.87 -3.27
C SER A 126 -3.22 26.80 -3.88
N GLY A 127 -2.27 26.25 -4.64
CA GLY A 127 -1.25 27.00 -5.38
C GLY A 127 -1.59 27.24 -6.85
N ALA A 128 -2.74 26.75 -7.33
CA ALA A 128 -3.03 26.72 -8.77
C ALA A 128 -3.42 28.11 -9.30
N TRP A 129 -2.90 28.46 -10.48
CA TRP A 129 -3.24 29.70 -11.16
C TRP A 129 -3.22 29.51 -12.68
N LYS A 130 -3.84 30.46 -13.39
CA LYS A 130 -3.97 30.42 -14.85
C LYS A 130 -3.53 31.75 -15.49
N GLU A 131 -2.72 31.67 -16.55
CA GLU A 131 -2.38 32.80 -17.45
C GLU A 131 -3.53 33.23 -18.36
#